data_AF-A0A7H2UG52-F1
#
_entry.id   AF-A0A7H2UG52-F1
#
_cell.length_a   1.000
_cell.length_b   1.000
_cell.length_c   1.000
_cell.angle_alpha   90.00
_cell.angle_beta   90.00
_cell.angle_gamma   90.00
#
_symmetry.space_group_name_H-M   'P 1'
#
loop_
_entity.id
_entity.type
_entity.pdbx_description
1 polymer ?
#
loop_
_entity_poly.entity_id
_entity_poly.type
_entity_poly.pdbx_seq_one_letter_code
_entity_poly.pdbx_strand_id
1 'polypeptide(L)'
;MFIAKNIFVYLLSMLALCLMIILFNYLGMNETLNLLISSALFGIFITWYYKGSGLCIALFSFFYWAMFVISQSLEVIWMLATSVIVYLIMTKLVPKLKNIHIGIASNS
;
A
#
# COMPACT_ATOMS: atom_id res chain seq x y z
N MET A 1 4.71 -23.12 7.60
CA MET A 1 5.85 -22.39 6.99
C MET A 1 5.46 -21.14 6.17
N PHE A 2 4.17 -20.93 5.83
CA PHE A 2 3.73 -19.75 5.06
C PHE A 2 3.28 -18.55 5.91
N ILE A 3 2.63 -18.75 7.07
CA ILE A 3 2.15 -17.64 7.93
C ILE A 3 3.31 -16.80 8.51
N ALA A 4 4.37 -17.44 9.04
CA ALA A 4 5.48 -16.71 9.66
C ALA A 4 6.24 -15.84 8.66
N LYS A 5 6.43 -16.35 7.43
CA LYS A 5 7.05 -15.60 6.32
C LYS A 5 6.21 -14.38 5.95
N ASN A 6 4.89 -14.53 5.89
CA ASN A 6 3.97 -13.42 5.63
C ASN A 6 4.09 -12.34 6.73
N ILE A 7 3.98 -12.73 8.00
CA ILE A 7 4.11 -11.79 9.12
C ILE A 7 5.46 -11.06 9.05
N PHE A 8 6.56 -11.77 8.78
CA PHE A 8 7.88 -11.15 8.64
C PHE A 8 7.94 -10.12 7.50
N VAL A 9 7.42 -10.46 6.32
CA VAL A 9 7.40 -9.52 5.18
C VAL A 9 6.50 -8.32 5.46
N TYR A 10 5.40 -8.52 6.17
CA TYR A 10 4.53 -7.43 6.59
C TYR A 10 5.23 -6.50 7.59
N LEU A 11 5.88 -7.02 8.62
CA LEU A 11 6.67 -6.22 9.55
C LEU A 11 7.79 -5.45 8.83
N LEU A 12 8.49 -6.10 7.90
CA LEU A 12 9.52 -5.47 7.09
C LEU A 12 8.96 -4.33 6.23
N SER A 13 7.76 -4.50 5.64
CA SER A 13 7.10 -3.44 4.87
C SER A 13 6.71 -2.23 5.71
N MET A 14 6.29 -2.44 6.98
CA MET A 14 5.99 -1.33 7.89
C MET A 14 7.25 -0.54 8.22
N LEU A 15 8.34 -1.25 8.52
CA LEU A 15 9.64 -0.63 8.79
C LEU A 15 10.16 0.14 7.57
N ALA A 16 9.98 -0.40 6.36
CA ALA A 16 10.32 0.27 5.11
C ALA A 16 9.50 1.55 4.87
N LEU A 17 8.20 1.55 5.16
CA LEU A 17 7.36 2.76 5.08
C LEU A 17 7.87 3.83 6.04
N CYS A 18 8.17 3.49 7.29
CA CYS A 18 8.72 4.44 8.26
C CYS A 18 10.07 5.03 7.80
N LEU A 19 10.97 4.19 7.28
CA LEU A 19 12.25 4.64 6.73
C LEU A 19 12.07 5.57 5.51
N MET A 20 11.12 5.27 4.62
CA MET A 20 10.81 6.14 3.48
C MET A 20 10.32 7.51 3.92
N ILE A 21 9.45 7.58 4.92
CA ILE A 21 8.95 8.86 5.45
C ILE A 21 10.12 9.69 6.00
N ILE A 22 11.03 9.07 6.77
CA ILE A 22 12.22 9.75 7.31
C ILE A 22 13.13 10.22 6.17
N LEU A 23 13.39 9.36 5.17
CA LEU A 23 14.25 9.67 4.04
C LEU A 23 13.72 10.87 3.23
N PHE A 24 12.43 10.86 2.88
CA PHE A 24 11.81 11.95 2.14
C PHE A 24 11.72 13.24 2.95
N ASN A 25 11.55 13.13 4.28
CA ASN A 25 11.62 14.29 5.15
C ASN A 25 13.03 14.91 5.15
N TYR A 26 14.07 14.06 5.21
CA TYR A 26 15.46 14.51 5.11
C TYR A 26 15.79 15.15 3.75
N LEU A 27 15.14 14.70 2.67
CA LEU A 27 15.26 15.30 1.33
C LEU A 27 14.54 16.66 1.19
N GLY A 28 13.86 17.14 2.23
CA GLY A 28 13.15 18.42 2.22
C GLY A 28 11.84 18.40 1.42
N MET A 29 11.26 17.23 1.21
CA MET A 29 9.94 17.12 0.56
C MET A 29 8.84 17.66 1.46
N ASN A 30 7.85 18.33 0.85
CA ASN A 30 6.66 18.77 1.57
C ASN A 30 5.98 17.61 2.30
N GLU A 31 5.57 17.83 3.54
CA GLU A 31 5.07 16.80 4.47
C GLU A 31 3.91 16.01 3.88
N THR A 32 2.91 16.70 3.32
CA THR A 32 1.75 16.04 2.70
C THR A 32 2.14 15.16 1.51
N LEU A 33 3.09 15.61 0.67
CA LEU A 33 3.55 14.84 -0.48
C LEU A 33 4.38 13.63 -0.07
N ASN A 34 5.24 13.80 0.94
CA ASN A 34 6.01 12.72 1.53
C ASN A 34 5.08 11.60 2.03
N LEU A 35 4.08 11.95 2.84
CA LEU A 35 3.12 11.00 3.37
C LEU A 35 2.33 10.29 2.26
N LEU A 36 1.92 11.03 1.23
CA LEU A 36 1.12 10.50 0.13
C LEU A 36 1.93 9.53 -0.76
N ILE A 37 3.19 9.84 -1.04
CA ILE A 37 4.07 8.97 -1.83
C ILE A 37 4.47 7.73 -1.03
N SER A 38 4.84 7.89 0.24
CA SER A 38 5.23 6.78 1.11
C SER A 38 4.09 5.77 1.31
N SER A 39 2.89 6.26 1.61
CA SER A 39 1.69 5.42 1.75
C SER A 39 1.29 4.75 0.44
N ALA A 40 1.41 5.44 -0.70
CA ALA A 40 1.15 4.84 -2.01
C ALA A 40 2.12 3.69 -2.31
N LEU A 41 3.42 3.88 -2.11
CA LEU A 41 4.44 2.84 -2.35
C LEU A 41 4.22 1.61 -1.45
N PHE A 42 3.89 1.84 -0.19
CA PHE A 42 3.52 0.77 0.75
C PHE A 42 2.27 0.01 0.28
N GLY A 43 1.25 0.74 -0.18
CA GLY A 43 0.05 0.19 -0.79
C GLY A 43 0.37 -0.76 -1.96
N ILE A 44 1.24 -0.33 -2.88
CA ILE A 44 1.69 -1.15 -4.02
C ILE A 44 2.39 -2.41 -3.53
N PHE A 45 3.35 -2.27 -2.61
CA PHE A 45 4.19 -3.37 -2.15
C PHE A 45 3.39 -4.48 -1.48
N ILE A 46 2.49 -4.11 -0.56
CA ILE A 46 1.62 -5.07 0.14
C ILE A 46 0.66 -5.76 -0.83
N THR A 47 0.03 -4.99 -1.73
CA THR A 47 -0.92 -5.55 -2.71
C THR A 47 -0.24 -6.54 -3.64
N TRP A 48 1.02 -6.30 -4.00
CA TRP A 48 1.77 -7.21 -4.87
C TRP A 48 2.16 -8.51 -4.16
N TYR A 49 2.58 -8.43 -2.91
CA TYR A 49 2.98 -9.61 -2.13
C TYR A 49 1.77 -10.48 -1.72
N TYR A 50 0.73 -9.85 -1.19
CA TYR A 50 -0.49 -10.50 -0.74
C TYR A 50 -1.55 -10.47 -1.84
N LYS A 51 -1.44 -11.36 -2.83
CA LYS A 51 -2.47 -11.54 -3.88
C LYS A 51 -3.89 -11.82 -3.35
N GLY A 52 -4.06 -12.11 -2.06
CA GLY A 52 -5.34 -12.29 -1.39
C GLY A 52 -5.96 -10.95 -0.96
N SER A 53 -7.07 -10.59 -1.59
CA SER A 53 -7.75 -9.29 -1.41
C SER A 53 -8.19 -8.99 0.03
N GLY A 54 -8.72 -9.99 0.74
CA GLY A 54 -9.25 -9.80 2.11
C GLY A 54 -8.16 -9.56 3.16
N LEU A 55 -7.00 -10.22 3.03
CA LEU A 55 -5.91 -10.12 4.00
C LEU A 55 -5.21 -8.76 3.93
N CYS A 56 -5.03 -8.21 2.72
CA CYS A 56 -4.46 -6.87 2.53
C CYS A 56 -5.25 -5.78 3.27
N ILE A 57 -6.57 -5.78 3.11
CA ILE A 57 -7.44 -4.76 3.71
C ILE A 57 -7.40 -4.87 5.23
N ALA A 58 -7.50 -6.09 5.78
CA ALA A 58 -7.41 -6.31 7.22
C ALA A 58 -6.07 -5.83 7.80
N LEU A 59 -4.96 -6.10 7.10
CA LEU A 59 -3.62 -5.66 7.49
C LEU A 59 -3.43 -4.14 7.40
N PHE A 60 -3.97 -3.49 6.37
CA PHE A 60 -3.96 -2.02 6.30
C PHE A 60 -4.78 -1.41 7.43
N SER A 61 -5.99 -1.91 7.65
CA SER A 61 -6.85 -1.44 8.73
C SER A 61 -6.19 -1.61 10.08
N PHE A 62 -5.59 -2.77 10.38
CA PHE A 62 -4.91 -2.99 11.66
C PHE A 62 -3.74 -2.02 11.89
N PHE A 63 -2.87 -1.84 10.89
CA PHE A 63 -1.72 -0.95 11.01
C PHE A 63 -2.11 0.51 11.18
N TYR A 64 -2.94 1.03 10.27
CA TYR A 64 -3.33 2.44 10.32
C TYR A 64 -4.23 2.73 11.50
N TRP A 65 -5.01 1.77 11.98
CA TRP A 65 -5.75 1.92 13.23
C TRP A 65 -4.82 2.04 14.43
N ALA A 66 -3.82 1.15 14.54
CA ALA A 66 -2.81 1.25 15.60
C ALA A 66 -2.06 2.59 15.53
N MET A 67 -1.66 3.02 14.33
CA MET A 67 -0.99 4.31 14.11
C MET A 67 -1.91 5.51 14.44
N PHE A 68 -3.21 5.41 14.17
CA PHE A 68 -4.19 6.44 14.48
C PHE A 68 -4.43 6.57 16.00
N VAL A 69 -4.48 5.45 16.73
CA VAL A 69 -4.61 5.46 18.19
C VAL A 69 -3.40 6.15 18.85
N ILE A 70 -2.20 5.95 18.29
CA ILE A 70 -0.96 6.53 18.82
C ILE A 70 -0.81 8.01 18.44
N SER A 71 -1.01 8.34 17.16
CA SER A 71 -0.71 9.67 16.61
C SER A 71 -1.88 10.66 16.73
N GLN A 72 -3.11 10.15 16.79
CA GLN A 72 -4.36 10.93 16.75
C GLN A 72 -4.42 11.98 15.62
N SER A 73 -3.70 11.75 14.52
CA SER A 73 -3.58 12.72 13.43
C SER A 73 -4.49 12.37 12.25
N LEU A 74 -5.07 13.41 11.63
CA LEU A 74 -5.88 13.29 10.41
C LEU A 74 -5.05 12.75 9.24
N GLU A 75 -3.74 12.93 9.27
CA GLU A 75 -2.81 12.46 8.26
C GLU A 75 -2.81 10.94 8.14
N VAL A 76 -2.94 10.21 9.25
CA VAL A 76 -3.03 8.75 9.24
C VAL A 76 -4.27 8.28 8.45
N ILE A 77 -5.38 9.02 8.54
CA ILE A 77 -6.60 8.73 7.79
C ILE A 77 -6.35 8.93 6.28
N TRP A 78 -5.62 9.99 5.92
CA TRP A 78 -5.20 10.24 4.54
C TRP A 78 -4.26 9.15 4.01
N MET A 79 -3.33 8.66 4.82
CA MET A 79 -2.43 7.56 4.45
C MET A 79 -3.18 6.23 4.28
N LEU A 80 -4.20 5.97 5.10
CA LEU A 80 -5.08 4.82 4.92
C LEU A 80 -5.86 4.92 3.60
N ALA A 81 -6.49 6.07 3.35
CA ALA A 81 -7.29 6.28 2.14
C ALA A 81 -6.46 6.10 0.86
N THR A 82 -5.28 6.68 0.81
CA THR A 82 -4.34 6.55 -0.32
C THR A 82 -3.88 5.11 -0.53
N SER A 83 -3.54 4.40 0.55
CA SER A 83 -3.16 2.97 0.48
C SER A 83 -4.31 2.10 -0.06
N VAL A 84 -5.56 2.37 0.37
CA VAL A 84 -6.75 1.66 -0.10
C VAL A 84 -7.04 1.96 -1.57
N ILE A 85 -6.91 3.22 -2.00
CA ILE A 85 -7.07 3.62 -3.41
C ILE A 85 -6.06 2.88 -4.29
N VAL A 86 -4.78 2.89 -3.90
CA VAL A 86 -3.73 2.18 -4.62
C VAL A 86 -4.01 0.68 -4.70
N TYR A 87 -4.46 0.08 -3.60
CA TYR A 87 -4.88 -1.32 -3.57
C TYR A 87 -6.03 -1.60 -4.55
N LEU A 88 -7.05 -0.73 -4.61
CA LEU A 88 -8.17 -0.87 -5.56
C LEU A 88 -7.70 -0.75 -7.02
N ILE A 89 -6.77 0.17 -7.30
CA ILE A 89 -6.16 0.32 -8.63
C ILE A 89 -5.41 -0.96 -9.02
N MET A 90 -4.54 -1.45 -8.15
CA MET A 90 -3.74 -2.64 -8.41
C MET A 90 -4.58 -3.92 -8.56
N THR A 91 -5.68 -4.04 -7.80
CA THR A 91 -6.52 -5.25 -7.83
C THR A 91 -7.62 -5.23 -8.89
N LYS A 92 -8.16 -4.06 -9.25
CA LYS A 92 -9.28 -3.96 -10.21
C LYS A 92 -8.90 -3.36 -11.55
N LEU A 93 -8.08 -2.32 -11.58
CA LEU A 93 -7.75 -1.58 -12.81
C LEU A 93 -6.63 -2.27 -13.60
N VAL A 94 -5.53 -2.67 -12.95
CA VAL A 94 -4.40 -3.36 -13.61
C VAL A 94 -4.83 -4.64 -14.34
N PRO A 95 -5.59 -5.59 -13.75
CA PRO A 95 -6.01 -6.78 -14.49
C PRO A 95 -6.99 -6.47 -15.63
N LYS A 96 -7.85 -5.45 -15.48
CA LYS A 96 -8.75 -5.02 -16.57
C LYS A 96 -7.98 -4.45 -17.75
N LEU A 97 -6.94 -3.64 -17.51
CA LEU A 97 -6.05 -3.13 -18.56
C LEU A 97 -5.29 -4.26 -19.27
N LYS A 98 -4.83 -5.26 -18.51
CA LYS A 98 -4.16 -6.44 -19.08
C LYS A 98 -5.09 -7.26 -19.98
N ASN A 99 -6.36 -7.43 -19.60
CA ASN A 99 -7.33 -8.16 -20.42
C ASN A 99 -7.73 -7.42 -21.69
N ILE A 100 -7.76 -6.08 -21.68
CA ILE A 100 -8.07 -5.27 -22.87
C ILE A 100 -6.99 -5.45 -23.96
N HIS A 101 -5.71 -5.51 -23.58
CA HIS A 101 -4.63 -5.76 -24.55
C HIS A 101 -4.66 -7.18 -25.14
N ILE A 102 -5.13 -8.18 -24.38
CA ILE A 102 -5.24 -9.57 -24.87
C ILE A 102 -6.49 -9.75 -25.76
N GLY A 103 -7.58 -9.03 -25.48
CA GLY A 103 -8.81 -9.09 -26.29
C GLY A 103 -8.67 -8.51 -27.70
N ILE A 104 -7.72 -7.61 -27.92
CA ILE A 104 -7.44 -7.02 -29.25
C ILE A 104 -6.57 -7.97 -30.10
N ALA A 105 -5.71 -8.79 -29.49
CA ALA A 105 -4.82 -9.71 -30.19
C ALA A 105 -5.44 -11.07 -30.56
N SER A 106 -6.71 -11.33 -30.18
CA SER A 106 -7.41 -12.60 -30.42
C SER A 106 -8.35 -12.58 -31.64
N ASN A 107 -8.46 -11.45 -32.34
CA ASN A 107 -9.31 -11.31 -33.53
C ASN A 107 -8.48 -11.00 -34.79
N SER A 108 -7.48 -11.83 -35.09
CA SER A 108 -6.82 -11.87 -36.40
C SER A 108 -6.72 -13.29 -36.91
#